data_AF-A0AAV9H509-F1
#
_entry.id   AF-A0AAV9H509-F1
#
_cell.length_a   1.000
_cell.length_b   1.000
_cell.length_c   1.000
_cell.angle_alpha   90.00
_cell.angle_beta   90.00
_cell.angle_gamma   90.00
#
_symmetry.space_group_name_H-M   'P 1'
#
loop_
_entity.id
_entity.type
_entity.pdbx_description
1 polymer ?
#
loop_
_entity_poly.entity_id
_entity_poly.type
_entity_poly.pdbx_seq_one_letter_code
_entity_poly.pdbx_strand_id
1 'polypeptide(L)'
;MAPKTYIVEHLDEELGPWSELEYIAIATESHEAGAKFLLSSLPSAFKVPDALSAVPSFVAENRGVEELYAADKSRVCLLDPSAAKDLAPEDGDNFDVFLFGGILDRTSELRKKGFEGRRLGPKQMTTDTAVRVTRLVVEGKTPLLDIPYVDDPDLQFNEHESTSMPFRYVKDKDGKPLMPKRRQEKLSCPFGEMDSLPPALDIVPPLINSANPWATTLEDLKALYECPSTGAVTTRTSLLKGFEHDPVKHRYIFFESRDHISSSEPKGDQSASLNSLGYSPILLEEYLSFIKQLCLPLAGSENVRAQKGFIVSVTGTPKEVAESYRLISNAQAELPDFPMAMEINLSCPNIPNKPPPAYSKSALVEYIDHLRDIVDATPNIPRIPFGLKTPPYTHSTEYEALIGALEESARGGVSPVSFITATNTLGSCMVFSSATEPSNLALPGTGIGGMAGAPLHPLALGNVATLRRMLDERQAKLGHIQIIGIGGVLDGTGYRRMRAAGAHTVGVGTGLGLKGLKVFDEIEKGLEGRCSTRAGRRGPGSLEALPFVLTPFHLAGSAVVSRGICPRVGQRSADPGNIRVDLDDGGY
;
A
#
# COMPACT_ATOMS: atom_id res chain seq x y z
N MET A 1 -35.81 -35.20 0.41
CA MET A 1 -35.79 -34.42 -0.84
C MET A 1 -34.50 -34.72 -1.57
N ALA A 2 -34.47 -34.60 -2.89
CA ALA A 2 -33.20 -34.65 -3.62
C ALA A 2 -32.30 -33.49 -3.15
N PRO A 3 -30.98 -33.70 -2.99
CA PRO A 3 -30.07 -32.66 -2.56
C PRO A 3 -30.05 -31.52 -3.58
N LYS A 4 -30.16 -30.27 -3.10
CA LYS A 4 -30.11 -29.07 -3.95
C LYS A 4 -28.70 -28.85 -4.47
N THR A 5 -28.58 -28.24 -5.65
CA THR A 5 -27.30 -27.81 -6.23
C THR A 5 -27.31 -26.31 -6.47
N TYR A 6 -26.37 -25.60 -5.85
CA TYR A 6 -26.14 -24.18 -6.06
C TYR A 6 -24.98 -24.01 -7.03
N ILE A 7 -25.21 -23.31 -8.15
CA ILE A 7 -24.24 -23.14 -9.23
C ILE A 7 -23.88 -21.67 -9.36
N VAL A 8 -22.60 -21.33 -9.20
CA VAL A 8 -22.10 -20.00 -9.55
C VAL A 8 -21.25 -20.14 -10.80
N GLU A 9 -21.57 -19.36 -11.83
CA GLU A 9 -20.73 -19.31 -13.03
C GLU A 9 -19.59 -18.31 -12.87
N HIS A 10 -18.36 -18.80 -13.01
CA HIS A 10 -17.14 -18.02 -12.86
C HIS A 10 -16.29 -18.17 -14.11
N LEU A 11 -15.96 -17.04 -14.74
CA LEU A 11 -15.29 -16.98 -16.05
C LEU A 11 -13.87 -16.42 -15.99
N ASP A 12 -13.48 -15.86 -14.85
CA ASP A 12 -12.15 -15.29 -14.68
C ASP A 12 -11.12 -16.42 -14.52
N GLU A 13 -9.91 -16.20 -15.02
CA GLU A 13 -8.80 -17.14 -14.86
C GLU A 13 -8.26 -17.17 -13.42
N GLU A 14 -8.56 -16.14 -12.64
CA GLU A 14 -8.11 -15.95 -11.27
C GLU A 14 -9.26 -15.70 -10.31
N LEU A 15 -9.12 -16.19 -9.07
CA LEU A 15 -10.09 -15.95 -8.01
C LEU A 15 -9.57 -14.88 -7.04
N GLY A 16 -10.26 -13.75 -6.96
CA GLY A 16 -9.93 -12.69 -6.00
C GLY A 16 -10.15 -13.13 -4.54
N PRO A 17 -9.41 -12.57 -3.56
CA PRO A 17 -9.50 -12.99 -2.15
C PRO A 17 -10.90 -12.85 -1.52
N TRP A 18 -11.68 -11.86 -1.96
CA TRP A 18 -13.06 -11.68 -1.49
C TRP A 18 -13.98 -12.78 -2.03
N SER A 19 -13.91 -13.04 -3.34
CA SER A 19 -14.66 -14.11 -4.00
C SER A 19 -14.30 -15.49 -3.47
N GLU A 20 -13.04 -15.71 -3.09
CA GLU A 20 -12.61 -16.93 -2.41
C GLU A 20 -13.33 -17.12 -1.07
N LEU A 21 -13.41 -16.08 -0.23
CA LEU A 21 -14.14 -16.14 1.03
C LEU A 21 -15.64 -16.38 0.82
N GLU A 22 -16.25 -15.72 -0.17
CA GLU A 22 -17.64 -15.96 -0.55
C GLU A 22 -17.86 -17.42 -0.95
N TYR A 23 -17.02 -17.96 -1.84
CA TYR A 23 -17.14 -19.33 -2.35
C TYR A 23 -16.90 -20.38 -1.26
N ILE A 24 -15.95 -20.16 -0.35
CA ILE A 24 -15.73 -21.03 0.81
C ILE A 24 -16.95 -21.02 1.73
N ALA A 25 -17.54 -19.84 1.98
CA ALA A 25 -18.75 -19.74 2.79
C ALA A 25 -19.92 -20.48 2.13
N ILE A 26 -20.12 -20.28 0.81
CA ILE A 26 -21.15 -21.01 0.06
C ILE A 26 -20.93 -22.51 0.13
N ALA A 27 -19.70 -22.98 -0.11
CA ALA A 27 -19.36 -24.39 -0.08
C ALA A 27 -19.65 -25.00 1.29
N THR A 28 -19.16 -24.38 2.35
CA THR A 28 -19.29 -24.85 3.74
C THR A 28 -20.76 -24.89 4.15
N GLU A 29 -21.49 -23.80 3.95
CA GLU A 29 -22.89 -23.73 4.36
C GLU A 29 -23.79 -24.64 3.50
N SER A 30 -23.45 -24.85 2.22
CA SER A 30 -24.16 -25.82 1.38
C SER A 30 -23.89 -27.25 1.84
N HIS A 31 -22.65 -27.56 2.21
CA HIS A 31 -22.29 -28.86 2.80
C HIS A 31 -23.09 -29.15 4.07
N GLU A 32 -23.15 -28.19 4.99
CA GLU A 32 -23.89 -28.30 6.25
C GLU A 32 -25.39 -28.54 6.04
N ALA A 33 -25.96 -28.00 4.96
CA ALA A 33 -27.36 -28.20 4.58
C ALA A 33 -27.61 -29.50 3.79
N GLY A 34 -26.57 -30.26 3.45
CA GLY A 34 -26.70 -31.45 2.59
C GLY A 34 -26.92 -31.11 1.10
N ALA A 35 -26.57 -29.90 0.69
CA ALA A 35 -26.59 -29.43 -0.68
C ALA A 35 -25.20 -29.47 -1.33
N LYS A 36 -25.17 -29.38 -2.66
CA LYS A 36 -23.95 -29.28 -3.47
C LYS A 36 -23.69 -27.83 -3.85
N PHE A 37 -22.42 -27.44 -3.88
CA PHE A 37 -21.98 -26.19 -4.48
C PHE A 37 -21.10 -26.48 -5.68
N LEU A 38 -21.39 -25.83 -6.81
CA LEU A 38 -20.68 -26.04 -8.05
C LEU A 38 -20.23 -24.71 -8.64
N LEU A 39 -18.94 -24.61 -8.98
CA LEU A 39 -18.42 -23.56 -9.83
C LEU A 39 -18.32 -24.10 -11.27
N SER A 40 -19.09 -23.50 -12.18
CA SER A 40 -19.13 -23.90 -13.60
C SER A 40 -18.52 -22.84 -14.52
N SER A 41 -18.27 -23.25 -15.77
CA SER A 41 -17.61 -22.45 -16.80
C SER A 41 -16.17 -22.04 -16.46
N LEU A 42 -15.52 -22.78 -15.57
CA LEU A 42 -14.16 -22.46 -15.15
C LEU A 42 -13.18 -22.55 -16.34
N PRO A 43 -12.32 -21.54 -16.55
CA PRO A 43 -11.23 -21.65 -17.53
C PRO A 43 -10.33 -22.85 -17.25
N SER A 44 -9.74 -23.43 -18.28
CA SER A 44 -8.83 -24.59 -18.12
C SER A 44 -7.59 -24.28 -17.28
N ALA A 45 -7.18 -23.00 -17.22
CA ALA A 45 -6.08 -22.52 -16.40
C ALA A 45 -6.48 -22.19 -14.95
N PHE A 46 -7.78 -22.21 -14.62
CA PHE A 46 -8.27 -21.81 -13.30
C PHE A 46 -7.79 -22.78 -12.22
N LYS A 47 -7.17 -22.23 -11.18
CA LYS A 47 -6.72 -22.99 -10.02
C LYS A 47 -7.71 -22.85 -8.88
N VAL A 48 -8.38 -23.95 -8.57
CA VAL A 48 -9.30 -24.02 -7.42
C VAL A 48 -8.48 -23.91 -6.12
N PRO A 49 -8.84 -23.00 -5.19
CA PRO A 49 -8.17 -22.93 -3.89
C PRO A 49 -8.29 -24.23 -3.09
N ASP A 50 -7.24 -24.61 -2.36
CA ASP A 50 -7.21 -25.82 -1.53
C ASP A 50 -8.33 -25.82 -0.47
N ALA A 51 -8.61 -24.66 0.12
CA ALA A 51 -9.66 -24.50 1.12
C ALA A 51 -11.05 -24.79 0.56
N LEU A 52 -11.28 -24.50 -0.72
CA LEU A 52 -12.54 -24.79 -1.42
C LEU A 52 -12.62 -26.27 -1.81
N SER A 53 -11.52 -26.82 -2.34
CA SER A 53 -11.38 -28.24 -2.68
C SER A 53 -11.52 -29.18 -1.48
N ALA A 54 -11.22 -28.69 -0.27
CA ALA A 54 -11.36 -29.44 0.97
C ALA A 54 -12.83 -29.66 1.39
N VAL A 55 -13.80 -28.94 0.79
CA VAL A 55 -15.22 -29.09 1.11
C VAL A 55 -15.83 -30.23 0.28
N PRO A 56 -16.31 -31.34 0.90
CA PRO A 56 -16.69 -32.54 0.14
C PRO A 56 -17.85 -32.36 -0.84
N SER A 57 -18.73 -31.39 -0.62
CA SER A 57 -19.86 -31.10 -1.51
C SER A 57 -19.56 -30.05 -2.58
N PHE A 58 -18.32 -29.55 -2.64
CA PHE A 58 -17.87 -28.63 -3.66
C PHE A 58 -17.45 -29.37 -4.93
N VAL A 59 -17.81 -28.82 -6.09
CA VAL A 59 -17.43 -29.33 -7.41
C VAL A 59 -16.94 -28.17 -8.29
N ALA A 60 -15.78 -28.34 -8.90
CA ALA A 60 -15.25 -27.45 -9.93
C ALA A 60 -15.49 -28.07 -11.32
N GLU A 61 -16.01 -27.28 -12.26
CA GLU A 61 -16.41 -27.76 -13.58
C GLU A 61 -16.08 -26.74 -14.67
N ASN A 62 -15.42 -27.21 -15.72
CA ASN A 62 -15.06 -26.37 -16.87
C ASN A 62 -16.25 -26.15 -17.80
N ARG A 63 -17.22 -27.07 -17.82
CA ARG A 63 -18.43 -26.96 -18.64
C ARG A 63 -19.39 -25.92 -18.05
N GLY A 64 -20.10 -25.22 -18.93
CA GLY A 64 -21.15 -24.29 -18.53
C GLY A 64 -22.45 -24.99 -18.16
N VAL A 65 -23.31 -24.29 -17.44
CA VAL A 65 -24.61 -24.84 -16.99
C VAL A 65 -25.50 -25.31 -18.16
N GLU A 66 -25.37 -24.66 -19.32
CA GLU A 66 -26.08 -25.04 -20.55
C GLU A 66 -25.72 -26.44 -21.05
N GLU A 67 -24.47 -26.84 -20.85
CA GLU A 67 -23.98 -28.18 -21.23
C GLU A 67 -24.33 -29.20 -20.15
N LEU A 68 -24.12 -28.83 -18.88
CA LEU A 68 -24.39 -29.71 -17.72
C LEU A 68 -25.86 -30.13 -17.63
N TYR A 69 -26.78 -29.23 -17.99
CA TYR A 69 -28.22 -29.44 -17.91
C TYR A 69 -28.92 -29.38 -19.27
N ALA A 70 -28.18 -29.66 -20.36
CA ALA A 70 -28.72 -29.66 -21.72
C ALA A 70 -29.94 -30.58 -21.89
N ALA A 71 -29.95 -31.72 -21.18
CA ALA A 71 -31.01 -32.73 -21.27
C ALA A 71 -32.31 -32.31 -20.58
N ASP A 72 -32.23 -31.46 -19.55
CA ASP A 72 -33.40 -31.03 -18.79
C ASP A 72 -33.13 -29.69 -18.07
N LYS A 73 -33.45 -28.60 -18.76
CA LYS A 73 -33.35 -27.23 -18.23
C LYS A 73 -34.45 -26.89 -17.23
N SER A 74 -35.56 -27.65 -17.20
CA SER A 74 -36.71 -27.34 -16.34
C SER A 74 -36.38 -27.46 -14.85
N ARG A 75 -35.30 -28.17 -14.53
CA ARG A 75 -34.74 -28.35 -13.18
C ARG A 75 -33.97 -27.15 -12.64
N VAL A 76 -33.56 -26.23 -13.52
CA VAL A 76 -32.66 -25.12 -13.19
C VAL A 76 -33.45 -23.82 -13.05
N CYS A 77 -33.38 -23.22 -11.87
CA CYS A 77 -33.84 -21.87 -11.60
C CYS A 77 -32.69 -20.88 -11.72
N LEU A 78 -32.82 -19.87 -12.58
CA LEU A 78 -31.87 -18.77 -12.69
C LEU A 78 -32.24 -17.66 -11.69
N LEU A 79 -31.31 -17.29 -10.82
CA LEU A 79 -31.48 -16.16 -9.92
C LEU A 79 -31.13 -14.88 -10.66
N ASP A 80 -32.16 -14.11 -10.99
CA ASP A 80 -32.09 -12.96 -11.88
C ASP A 80 -32.81 -11.75 -11.28
N PRO A 81 -32.10 -10.63 -11.04
CA PRO A 81 -32.71 -9.39 -10.55
C PRO A 81 -33.86 -8.86 -11.42
N SER A 82 -33.90 -9.17 -12.71
CA SER A 82 -34.98 -8.75 -13.62
C SER A 82 -36.08 -9.81 -13.81
N ALA A 83 -36.07 -10.92 -13.06
CA ALA A 83 -37.15 -11.90 -13.15
C ALA A 83 -38.49 -11.31 -12.68
N ALA A 84 -39.59 -11.80 -13.27
CA ALA A 84 -40.93 -11.28 -12.97
C ALA A 84 -41.48 -11.73 -11.61
N LYS A 85 -40.94 -12.82 -11.04
CA LYS A 85 -41.41 -13.43 -9.78
C LYS A 85 -40.28 -13.47 -8.75
N ASP A 86 -40.62 -13.18 -7.50
CA ASP A 86 -39.75 -13.44 -6.35
C ASP A 86 -39.62 -14.94 -6.13
N LEU A 87 -38.45 -15.37 -5.62
CA LEU A 87 -38.25 -16.73 -5.16
C LEU A 87 -39.18 -17.03 -3.96
N ALA A 88 -39.88 -18.15 -4.02
CA ALA A 88 -40.82 -18.59 -2.98
C ALA A 88 -40.50 -20.00 -2.48
N PRO A 89 -40.94 -20.39 -1.27
CA PRO A 89 -40.68 -21.72 -0.71
C PRO A 89 -41.10 -22.90 -1.60
N GLU A 90 -42.15 -22.74 -2.42
CA GLU A 90 -42.65 -23.77 -3.35
C GLU A 90 -41.69 -23.97 -4.54
N ASP A 91 -40.84 -23.00 -4.86
CA ASP A 91 -39.81 -23.17 -5.89
C ASP A 91 -38.78 -24.24 -5.49
N GLY A 92 -38.63 -24.51 -4.19
CA GLY A 92 -37.86 -25.64 -3.69
C GLY A 92 -38.45 -27.01 -4.03
N ASP A 93 -39.70 -27.08 -4.51
CA ASP A 93 -40.32 -28.33 -4.97
C ASP A 93 -40.28 -28.44 -6.50
N ASN A 94 -40.17 -27.31 -7.19
CA ASN A 94 -40.12 -27.21 -8.66
C ASN A 94 -38.69 -27.35 -9.21
N PHE A 95 -37.69 -26.85 -8.49
CA PHE A 95 -36.29 -26.81 -8.94
C PHE A 95 -35.39 -27.51 -7.93
N ASP A 96 -34.41 -28.25 -8.44
CA ASP A 96 -33.34 -28.82 -7.63
C ASP A 96 -31.96 -28.22 -7.91
N VAL A 97 -31.89 -27.29 -8.87
CA VAL A 97 -30.68 -26.56 -9.24
C VAL A 97 -30.95 -25.06 -9.28
N PHE A 98 -30.08 -24.27 -8.64
CA PHE A 98 -30.20 -22.82 -8.52
C PHE A 98 -28.92 -22.16 -9.05
N LEU A 99 -29.06 -21.33 -10.08
CA LEU A 99 -27.97 -20.78 -10.89
C LEU A 99 -27.79 -19.28 -10.66
N PHE A 100 -26.55 -18.85 -10.45
CA PHE A 100 -26.15 -17.47 -10.19
C PHE A 100 -25.11 -17.03 -11.24
N GLY A 101 -25.33 -15.86 -11.85
CA GLY A 101 -24.51 -15.33 -12.95
C GLY A 101 -23.14 -14.73 -12.60
N GLY A 102 -22.62 -14.97 -11.38
CA GLY A 102 -21.27 -14.54 -10.98
C GLY A 102 -21.01 -13.02 -10.99
N ILE A 103 -19.71 -12.66 -10.98
CA ILE A 103 -19.19 -11.29 -10.75
C ILE A 103 -19.29 -10.36 -11.97
N LEU A 104 -19.52 -10.89 -13.18
CA LEU A 104 -19.44 -10.16 -14.46
C LEU A 104 -20.80 -9.92 -15.17
N ASP A 105 -21.92 -9.86 -14.44
CA ASP A 105 -23.26 -9.62 -15.00
C ASP A 105 -23.67 -10.64 -16.11
N ARG A 106 -23.27 -11.91 -15.94
CA ARG A 106 -23.61 -12.99 -16.86
C ARG A 106 -25.09 -13.38 -16.85
N THR A 107 -25.81 -12.95 -15.83
CA THR A 107 -27.25 -13.18 -15.65
C THR A 107 -28.05 -12.71 -16.88
N SER A 108 -27.63 -11.60 -17.50
CA SER A 108 -28.28 -11.05 -18.70
C SER A 108 -28.15 -11.96 -19.94
N GLU A 109 -27.05 -12.68 -20.07
CA GLU A 109 -26.82 -13.66 -21.14
C GLU A 109 -27.60 -14.95 -20.89
N LEU A 110 -27.56 -15.45 -19.65
CA LEU A 110 -28.25 -16.67 -19.22
C LEU A 110 -29.77 -16.56 -19.36
N ARG A 111 -30.35 -15.37 -19.16
CA ARG A 111 -31.78 -15.10 -19.38
C ARG A 111 -32.24 -15.49 -20.78
N LYS A 112 -31.38 -15.32 -21.78
CA LYS A 112 -31.71 -15.64 -23.19
C LYS A 112 -31.66 -17.15 -23.47
N LYS A 113 -31.22 -17.98 -22.52
CA LYS A 113 -30.96 -19.42 -22.69
C LYS A 113 -32.11 -20.33 -22.26
N GLY A 114 -33.24 -19.74 -21.85
CA GLY A 114 -34.50 -20.45 -21.59
C GLY A 114 -34.65 -21.02 -20.18
N PHE A 115 -33.88 -20.54 -19.21
CA PHE A 115 -34.04 -20.89 -17.79
C PHE A 115 -35.19 -20.10 -17.16
N GLU A 116 -35.93 -20.73 -16.25
CA GLU A 116 -36.93 -20.01 -15.46
C GLU A 116 -36.26 -19.12 -14.42
N GLY A 117 -36.58 -17.83 -14.43
CA GLY A 117 -36.02 -16.85 -13.53
C GLY A 117 -36.80 -16.68 -12.23
N ARG A 118 -36.09 -16.44 -11.11
CA ARG A 118 -36.63 -15.88 -9.86
C ARG A 118 -35.73 -14.76 -9.37
N ARG A 119 -36.30 -13.73 -8.76
CA ARG A 119 -35.53 -12.62 -8.14
C ARG A 119 -35.43 -12.81 -6.63
N LEU A 120 -34.36 -12.31 -6.03
CA LEU A 120 -34.12 -12.31 -4.57
C LEU A 120 -34.51 -10.98 -3.92
N GLY A 121 -35.50 -10.30 -4.49
CA GLY A 121 -35.93 -8.97 -4.10
C GLY A 121 -35.17 -7.85 -4.83
N PRO A 122 -35.46 -6.58 -4.47
CA PRO A 122 -35.04 -5.40 -5.23
C PRO A 122 -33.64 -4.87 -4.90
N LYS A 123 -33.04 -5.31 -3.79
CA LYS A 123 -31.71 -4.87 -3.33
C LYS A 123 -30.66 -5.90 -3.73
N GLN A 124 -29.51 -5.43 -4.21
CA GLN A 124 -28.40 -6.30 -4.59
C GLN A 124 -27.79 -6.97 -3.36
N MET A 125 -27.41 -8.22 -3.50
CA MET A 125 -26.74 -9.03 -2.48
C MET A 125 -25.35 -9.44 -2.98
N THR A 126 -24.43 -9.70 -2.06
CA THR A 126 -23.19 -10.43 -2.38
C THR A 126 -23.50 -11.86 -2.80
N THR A 127 -22.58 -12.53 -3.49
CA THR A 127 -22.82 -13.87 -4.05
C THR A 127 -23.15 -14.87 -2.95
N ASP A 128 -22.41 -14.86 -1.84
CA ASP A 128 -22.65 -15.73 -0.70
C ASP A 128 -24.00 -15.46 -0.04
N THR A 129 -24.38 -14.20 0.12
CA THR A 129 -25.68 -13.81 0.65
C THR A 129 -26.80 -14.26 -0.27
N ALA A 130 -26.66 -14.11 -1.58
CA ALA A 130 -27.66 -14.54 -2.55
C ALA A 130 -27.90 -16.06 -2.47
N VAL A 131 -26.84 -16.86 -2.38
CA VAL A 131 -26.95 -18.31 -2.22
C VAL A 131 -27.55 -18.67 -0.86
N ARG A 132 -27.12 -18.01 0.22
CA ARG A 132 -27.66 -18.20 1.58
C ARG A 132 -29.15 -17.91 1.66
N VAL A 133 -29.60 -16.79 1.09
CA VAL A 133 -31.01 -16.41 1.02
C VAL A 133 -31.79 -17.44 0.23
N THR A 134 -31.27 -17.86 -0.93
CA THR A 134 -31.91 -18.90 -1.76
C THR A 134 -32.12 -20.17 -0.93
N ARG A 135 -31.10 -20.61 -0.19
CA ARG A 135 -31.17 -21.80 0.68
C ARG A 135 -32.20 -21.65 1.80
N LEU A 136 -32.23 -20.51 2.49
CA LEU A 136 -33.23 -20.24 3.53
C LEU A 136 -34.66 -20.30 2.99
N VAL A 137 -34.87 -19.84 1.75
CA VAL A 137 -36.19 -19.90 1.10
C VAL A 137 -36.55 -21.32 0.67
N VAL A 138 -35.69 -21.98 -0.10
CA VAL A 138 -36.07 -23.22 -0.80
C VAL A 138 -35.90 -24.48 0.04
N GLU A 139 -34.91 -24.50 0.94
CA GLU A 139 -34.66 -25.60 1.87
C GLU A 139 -35.21 -25.29 3.26
N GLY A 140 -34.98 -24.07 3.76
CA GLY A 140 -35.50 -23.62 5.05
C GLY A 140 -36.98 -23.25 5.05
N LYS A 141 -37.64 -23.25 3.87
CA LYS A 141 -39.05 -22.89 3.66
C LYS A 141 -39.44 -21.55 4.31
N THR A 142 -38.48 -20.63 4.45
CA THR A 142 -38.70 -19.29 5.01
C THR A 142 -39.09 -18.35 3.88
N PRO A 143 -40.27 -17.71 3.90
CA PRO A 143 -40.63 -16.73 2.87
C PRO A 143 -39.57 -15.63 2.74
N LEU A 144 -39.28 -15.20 1.51
CA LEU A 144 -38.21 -14.23 1.22
C LEU A 144 -38.35 -12.93 2.03
N LEU A 145 -39.58 -12.48 2.26
CA LEU A 145 -39.88 -11.27 3.03
C LEU A 145 -39.67 -11.42 4.54
N ASP A 146 -39.66 -12.66 5.04
CA ASP A 146 -39.53 -12.96 6.47
C ASP A 146 -38.07 -13.13 6.89
N ILE A 147 -37.13 -13.16 5.94
CA ILE A 147 -35.70 -13.21 6.23
C ILE A 147 -35.25 -11.86 6.80
N PRO A 148 -34.59 -11.82 7.97
CA PRO A 148 -34.13 -10.57 8.55
C PRO A 148 -32.89 -10.06 7.81
N TYR A 149 -32.93 -8.80 7.35
CA TYR A 149 -31.86 -8.18 6.57
C TYR A 149 -31.18 -6.99 7.26
N VAL A 150 -29.91 -6.78 6.94
CA VAL A 150 -29.19 -5.49 7.06
C VAL A 150 -28.92 -4.99 5.65
N ASP A 151 -29.33 -3.76 5.35
CA ASP A 151 -29.04 -3.10 4.07
C ASP A 151 -27.92 -2.10 4.28
N ASP A 152 -26.99 -2.07 3.35
CA ASP A 152 -25.93 -1.07 3.25
C ASP A 152 -25.08 -0.92 4.55
N PRO A 153 -24.62 -2.02 5.20
CA PRO A 153 -23.98 -1.93 6.51
C PRO A 153 -22.64 -1.22 6.48
N ASP A 154 -22.38 -0.43 7.52
CA ASP A 154 -21.07 0.13 7.82
C ASP A 154 -20.23 -0.89 8.60
N LEU A 155 -19.18 -1.40 7.96
CA LEU A 155 -18.19 -2.25 8.60
C LEU A 155 -17.16 -1.36 9.31
N GLN A 156 -17.33 -1.21 10.61
CA GLN A 156 -16.39 -0.50 11.46
C GLN A 156 -15.18 -1.40 11.78
N PHE A 157 -14.02 -1.04 11.26
CA PHE A 157 -12.76 -1.78 11.48
C PHE A 157 -12.07 -1.33 12.78
N ASN A 158 -12.29 -0.07 13.18
CA ASN A 158 -11.84 0.51 14.44
C ASN A 158 -12.64 1.79 14.75
N GLU A 159 -12.31 2.51 15.82
CA GLU A 159 -13.03 3.73 16.24
C GLU A 159 -13.03 4.85 15.17
N HIS A 160 -12.18 4.77 14.15
CA HIS A 160 -11.96 5.83 13.15
C HIS A 160 -12.12 5.38 11.70
N GLU A 161 -12.29 4.09 11.44
CA GLU A 161 -12.38 3.54 10.09
C GLU A 161 -13.64 2.68 9.94
N SER A 162 -14.48 3.06 8.98
CA SER A 162 -15.63 2.28 8.59
C SER A 162 -15.81 2.29 7.07
N THR A 163 -16.17 1.15 6.49
CA THR A 163 -16.54 1.06 5.07
C THR A 163 -18.02 0.73 4.96
N SER A 164 -18.78 1.57 4.25
CA SER A 164 -20.14 1.22 3.83
C SER A 164 -20.08 0.17 2.72
N MET A 165 -20.74 -0.96 2.95
CA MET A 165 -20.90 -2.03 1.97
C MET A 165 -22.24 -1.84 1.27
N PRO A 166 -22.31 -1.44 -0.02
CA PRO A 166 -23.57 -1.09 -0.70
C PRO A 166 -24.38 -2.34 -1.13
N PHE A 167 -24.56 -3.29 -0.23
CA PHE A 167 -25.22 -4.57 -0.44
C PHE A 167 -26.14 -4.94 0.72
N ARG A 168 -27.11 -5.81 0.45
CA ARG A 168 -27.96 -6.45 1.45
C ARG A 168 -27.30 -7.73 1.98
N TYR A 169 -27.38 -7.93 3.30
CA TYR A 169 -26.91 -9.10 4.03
C TYR A 169 -28.01 -9.70 4.91
N VAL A 170 -27.97 -11.00 5.16
CA VAL A 170 -28.82 -11.64 6.18
C VAL A 170 -28.33 -11.23 7.57
N LYS A 171 -29.23 -10.95 8.52
CA LYS A 171 -28.87 -10.69 9.92
C LYS A 171 -28.45 -11.97 10.64
N ASP A 172 -27.38 -11.91 11.41
CA ASP A 172 -27.05 -12.94 12.38
C ASP A 172 -27.91 -12.80 13.66
N LYS A 173 -27.69 -13.71 14.61
CA LYS A 173 -28.35 -13.74 15.92
C LYS A 173 -28.11 -12.49 16.78
N ASP A 174 -27.04 -11.74 16.51
CA ASP A 174 -26.65 -10.52 17.21
C ASP A 174 -27.12 -9.25 16.46
N GLY A 175 -27.89 -9.43 15.37
CA GLY A 175 -28.43 -8.36 14.54
C GLY A 175 -27.42 -7.73 13.57
N LYS A 176 -26.19 -8.29 13.47
CA LYS A 176 -25.11 -7.84 12.59
C LYS A 176 -25.23 -8.48 11.20
N PRO A 177 -24.61 -7.91 10.15
CA PRO A 177 -24.58 -8.56 8.84
C PRO A 177 -23.82 -9.88 8.91
N LEU A 178 -24.46 -10.97 8.51
CA LEU A 178 -23.87 -12.29 8.42
C LEU A 178 -22.95 -12.35 7.20
N MET A 179 -21.67 -12.09 7.45
CA MET A 179 -20.60 -12.08 6.46
C MET A 179 -19.90 -13.45 6.38
N PRO A 180 -19.20 -13.77 5.28
CA PRO A 180 -18.29 -14.91 5.22
C PRO A 180 -17.36 -14.89 6.44
N LYS A 181 -17.48 -15.90 7.30
CA LYS A 181 -16.60 -16.01 8.46
C LYS A 181 -15.19 -16.27 7.93
N ARG A 182 -14.25 -15.33 8.14
CA ARG A 182 -12.86 -15.75 8.38
C ARG A 182 -12.94 -16.69 9.58
N ARG A 183 -12.63 -17.99 9.42
CA ARG A 183 -12.77 -19.00 10.49
C ARG A 183 -12.36 -18.41 11.85
N GLN A 184 -13.35 -18.14 12.70
CA GLN A 184 -13.19 -17.54 14.02
C GLN A 184 -12.91 -18.57 15.13
N GLU A 185 -12.81 -19.87 14.81
CA GLU A 185 -12.07 -20.82 15.64
C GLU A 185 -10.58 -20.79 15.29
N LYS A 186 -10.01 -19.58 15.44
CA LYS A 186 -8.58 -19.28 15.58
C LYS A 186 -8.35 -18.05 16.48
N LEU A 187 -9.30 -17.67 17.34
CA LEU A 187 -9.12 -16.58 18.33
C LEU A 187 -8.37 -17.00 19.61
N SER A 188 -7.99 -18.27 19.71
CA SER A 188 -6.70 -18.67 20.25
C SER A 188 -5.94 -19.31 19.09
N CYS A 189 -5.06 -18.54 18.49
CA CYS A 189 -3.99 -18.95 17.57
C CYS A 189 -3.91 -20.47 17.30
N PRO A 190 -4.25 -20.91 16.09
CA PRO A 190 -3.61 -22.07 15.50
C PRO A 190 -2.81 -21.50 14.34
N PHE A 191 -1.74 -20.87 14.71
CA PHE A 191 -0.53 -20.87 13.90
C PHE A 191 0.33 -22.00 14.50
N GLY A 192 0.96 -22.90 13.77
CA GLY A 192 1.71 -22.69 12.54
C GLY A 192 0.88 -22.17 11.37
N GLU A 193 1.14 -21.01 10.81
CA GLU A 193 2.24 -20.05 10.99
C GLU A 193 1.65 -18.67 10.73
N MET A 194 1.71 -17.75 11.70
CA MET A 194 1.44 -16.32 11.50
C MET A 194 2.69 -15.66 10.92
N ASP A 195 3.55 -16.50 10.34
CA ASP A 195 4.92 -16.19 9.97
C ASP A 195 5.09 -15.93 8.48
N SER A 196 4.03 -16.09 7.66
CA SER A 196 4.18 -15.96 6.21
C SER A 196 4.28 -14.50 5.73
N LEU A 197 3.46 -13.58 6.24
CA LEU A 197 3.57 -12.15 5.91
C LEU A 197 4.48 -11.44 6.93
N PRO A 198 5.43 -10.61 6.47
CA PRO A 198 6.23 -9.81 7.38
C PRO A 198 5.36 -8.79 8.15
N PRO A 199 5.74 -8.39 9.38
CA PRO A 199 4.99 -7.41 10.16
C PRO A 199 4.77 -6.11 9.38
N ALA A 200 3.55 -5.60 9.35
CA ALA A 200 3.22 -4.35 8.65
C ALA A 200 3.63 -3.12 9.46
N LEU A 201 3.85 -1.99 8.77
CA LEU A 201 4.10 -0.70 9.40
C LEU A 201 2.75 0.00 9.62
N ASP A 202 2.34 0.15 10.88
CA ASP A 202 1.13 0.89 11.27
C ASP A 202 1.53 2.26 11.83
N ILE A 203 1.14 3.33 11.12
CA ILE A 203 1.54 4.71 11.44
C ILE A 203 0.32 5.61 11.31
N VAL A 204 -0.14 6.14 12.45
CA VAL A 204 -1.30 7.03 12.53
C VAL A 204 -0.94 8.26 13.37
N PRO A 205 -1.07 9.49 12.82
CA PRO A 205 -1.38 9.82 11.42
C PRO A 205 -0.23 9.43 10.46
N PRO A 206 -0.48 9.19 9.15
CA PRO A 206 0.52 8.73 8.18
C PRO A 206 1.50 9.83 7.72
N LEU A 207 2.07 10.55 8.69
CA LEU A 207 3.01 11.64 8.55
C LEU A 207 4.13 11.46 9.56
N ILE A 208 5.38 11.47 9.10
CA ILE A 208 6.57 11.26 9.94
C ILE A 208 7.69 12.22 9.54
N ASN A 209 8.71 12.37 10.39
CA ASN A 209 10.00 12.86 9.91
C ASN A 209 10.74 11.75 9.15
N SER A 210 11.55 12.12 8.15
CA SER A 210 12.52 11.20 7.55
C SER A 210 13.74 11.04 8.45
N ALA A 211 14.57 10.01 8.25
CA ALA A 211 15.91 9.99 8.85
C ALA A 211 16.71 11.22 8.37
N ASN A 212 17.09 12.12 9.29
CA ASN A 212 17.73 13.40 8.99
C ASN A 212 18.47 13.96 10.23
N PRO A 213 19.25 15.06 10.11
CA PRO A 213 20.04 15.63 11.21
C PRO A 213 19.25 16.18 12.39
N TRP A 214 17.99 16.56 12.18
CA TRP A 214 17.08 17.11 13.20
C TRP A 214 16.32 15.99 13.94
N ALA A 215 16.87 14.78 13.94
CA ALA A 215 16.41 13.61 14.68
C ALA A 215 17.61 12.86 15.28
N THR A 216 18.57 13.61 15.84
CA THR A 216 19.86 13.07 16.32
C THR A 216 19.90 12.93 17.83
N THR A 217 19.55 13.99 18.56
CA THR A 217 19.68 14.03 20.03
C THR A 217 18.43 13.51 20.74
N LEU A 218 18.53 13.22 22.04
CA LEU A 218 17.38 12.86 22.86
C LEU A 218 16.30 13.96 22.81
N GLU A 219 16.72 15.22 22.83
CA GLU A 219 15.86 16.39 22.76
C GLU A 219 15.12 16.45 21.41
N ASP A 220 15.80 16.20 20.29
CA ASP A 220 15.18 16.15 18.97
C ASP A 220 14.09 15.06 18.91
N LEU A 221 14.44 13.85 19.35
CA LEU A 221 13.54 12.70 19.33
C LEU A 221 12.34 12.91 20.25
N LYS A 222 12.56 13.48 21.44
CA LYS A 222 11.49 13.86 22.36
C LYS A 222 10.53 14.84 21.71
N ALA A 223 11.04 15.90 21.09
CA ALA A 223 10.23 16.95 20.50
C ALA A 223 9.42 16.42 19.30
N LEU A 224 10.00 15.54 18.49
CA LEU A 224 9.31 14.84 17.40
C LEU A 224 8.24 13.86 17.90
N TYR A 225 8.52 13.15 18.99
CA TYR A 225 7.59 12.21 19.60
C TYR A 225 6.38 12.93 20.22
N GLU A 226 6.62 14.05 20.89
CA GLU A 226 5.59 14.87 21.52
C GLU A 226 4.73 15.67 20.52
N CYS A 227 5.19 15.84 19.28
CA CYS A 227 4.44 16.50 18.21
C CYS A 227 3.17 15.70 17.87
N PRO A 228 1.95 16.25 18.01
CA PRO A 228 0.71 15.49 17.80
C PRO A 228 0.51 15.08 16.33
N SER A 229 1.04 15.85 15.39
CA SER A 229 0.83 15.64 13.95
C SER A 229 1.73 14.56 13.33
N THR A 230 2.65 13.97 14.10
CA THR A 230 3.48 12.84 13.65
C THR A 230 2.88 11.51 14.12
N GLY A 231 2.87 10.47 13.28
CA GLY A 231 2.43 9.12 13.69
C GLY A 231 3.56 8.20 14.15
N ALA A 232 4.80 8.53 13.81
CA ALA A 232 6.00 7.85 14.28
C ALA A 232 7.22 8.78 14.14
N VAL A 233 8.32 8.42 14.81
CA VAL A 233 9.59 9.16 14.74
C VAL A 233 10.66 8.31 14.07
N THR A 234 11.31 8.85 13.03
CA THR A 234 12.45 8.17 12.40
C THR A 234 13.76 8.71 12.97
N THR A 235 14.64 7.86 13.48
CA THR A 235 15.96 8.31 13.96
C THR A 235 16.87 8.70 12.81
N ARG A 236 17.89 9.54 13.06
CA ARG A 236 19.00 9.67 12.11
C ARG A 236 19.67 8.31 11.93
N THR A 237 20.07 7.99 10.70
CA THR A 237 20.75 6.73 10.38
C THR A 237 22.00 6.55 11.26
N SER A 238 22.03 5.46 12.04
CA SER A 238 23.11 5.11 12.96
C SER A 238 23.89 3.87 12.50
N LEU A 239 25.08 3.69 13.08
CA LEU A 239 25.90 2.48 12.93
C LEU A 239 26.18 1.89 14.31
N LEU A 240 26.52 0.60 14.35
CA LEU A 240 26.96 -0.07 15.58
C LEU A 240 28.15 0.62 16.24
N LYS A 241 29.04 1.21 15.44
CA LYS A 241 30.28 1.88 15.89
C LYS A 241 30.22 3.41 15.81
N GLY A 242 29.05 3.96 15.49
CA GLY A 242 28.91 5.39 15.17
C GLY A 242 29.58 5.78 13.86
N PHE A 243 29.38 7.02 13.46
CA PHE A 243 30.01 7.64 12.29
C PHE A 243 31.03 8.68 12.72
N GLU A 244 32.21 8.68 12.10
CA GLU A 244 33.27 9.66 12.36
C GLU A 244 32.89 11.04 11.79
N HIS A 245 32.07 11.78 12.55
CA HIS A 245 31.53 13.06 12.11
C HIS A 245 32.57 14.18 12.25
N ASP A 246 33.05 14.67 11.12
CA ASP A 246 33.84 15.89 10.99
C ASP A 246 32.95 17.11 10.63
N PRO A 247 32.73 18.10 11.52
CA PRO A 247 31.88 19.27 11.26
C PRO A 247 32.46 20.24 10.22
N VAL A 248 33.74 20.11 9.86
CA VAL A 248 34.34 20.88 8.76
C VAL A 248 33.93 20.29 7.41
N LYS A 249 33.78 18.97 7.30
CA LYS A 249 33.44 18.27 6.05
C LYS A 249 31.95 18.01 5.89
N HIS A 250 31.30 17.58 6.96
CA HIS A 250 29.90 17.14 6.95
C HIS A 250 28.99 18.31 7.25
N ARG A 251 28.52 18.98 6.20
CA ARG A 251 27.72 20.20 6.29
C ARG A 251 26.44 20.08 5.50
N TYR A 252 25.52 20.98 5.79
CA TYR A 252 24.34 21.21 4.98
C TYR A 252 24.17 22.71 4.76
N ILE A 253 23.40 23.05 3.73
CA ILE A 253 22.99 24.40 3.43
C ILE A 253 21.58 24.39 2.87
N PHE A 254 20.84 25.48 3.08
CA PHE A 254 19.55 25.68 2.44
C PHE A 254 19.72 26.55 1.20
N PHE A 255 18.85 26.39 0.22
CA PHE A 255 18.81 27.28 -0.94
C PHE A 255 17.39 27.41 -1.46
N GLU A 256 17.14 28.47 -2.23
CA GLU A 256 15.86 28.63 -2.90
C GLU A 256 15.88 27.99 -4.29
N SER A 257 14.85 27.22 -4.62
CA SER A 257 14.79 26.43 -5.85
C SER A 257 14.70 27.29 -7.11
N ARG A 258 14.23 28.54 -6.99
CA ARG A 258 14.03 29.44 -8.13
C ARG A 258 15.30 30.14 -8.61
N ASP A 259 16.14 30.55 -7.68
CA ASP A 259 17.36 31.33 -7.97
C ASP A 259 18.65 30.62 -7.55
N HIS A 260 18.53 29.49 -6.85
CA HIS A 260 19.62 28.67 -6.34
C HIS A 260 20.57 29.41 -5.39
N ILE A 261 20.10 30.48 -4.76
CA ILE A 261 20.90 31.24 -3.79
C ILE A 261 20.90 30.49 -2.46
N SER A 262 22.10 30.17 -1.98
CA SER A 262 22.28 29.41 -0.74
C SER A 262 22.36 30.29 0.51
N SER A 263 21.97 29.74 1.65
CA SER A 263 22.05 30.33 2.97
C SER A 263 22.31 29.25 4.01
N SER A 264 23.24 29.51 4.93
CA SER A 264 23.56 28.60 6.05
C SER A 264 22.42 28.49 7.05
N GLU A 265 21.56 29.50 7.14
CA GLU A 265 20.39 29.53 8.02
C GLU A 265 19.09 29.67 7.21
N PRO A 266 17.96 29.12 7.70
CA PRO A 266 16.66 29.36 7.08
C PRO A 266 16.28 30.84 7.23
N LYS A 267 16.13 31.55 6.10
CA LYS A 267 15.65 32.95 6.05
C LYS A 267 14.17 33.05 5.67
N GLY A 268 13.50 31.91 5.48
CA GLY A 268 12.05 31.79 5.30
C GLY A 268 11.58 31.74 3.85
N ASP A 269 12.46 32.02 2.90
CA ASP A 269 12.23 31.95 1.46
C ASP A 269 12.75 30.67 0.80
N GLN A 270 13.62 29.91 1.49
CA GLN A 270 14.20 28.68 0.94
C GLN A 270 13.19 27.52 0.90
N SER A 271 13.37 26.66 -0.10
CA SER A 271 12.56 25.46 -0.32
C SER A 271 13.40 24.19 -0.53
N ALA A 272 14.73 24.30 -0.53
CA ALA A 272 15.64 23.22 -0.84
C ALA A 272 16.82 23.13 0.13
N SER A 273 17.49 21.98 0.13
CA SER A 273 18.70 21.73 0.90
C SER A 273 19.72 20.97 0.09
N LEU A 274 20.99 21.27 0.28
CA LEU A 274 22.13 20.49 -0.21
C LEU A 274 22.98 20.05 0.98
N ASN A 275 23.45 18.80 1.00
CA ASN A 275 24.23 18.31 2.13
C ASN A 275 25.34 17.33 1.72
N SER A 276 26.46 17.41 2.42
CA SER A 276 27.55 16.42 2.43
C SER A 276 27.53 15.63 3.75
N LEU A 277 26.35 15.50 4.37
CA LEU A 277 26.25 14.86 5.67
C LEU A 277 26.45 13.36 5.53
N GLY A 278 27.23 12.79 6.44
CA GLY A 278 27.25 11.36 6.67
C GLY A 278 26.19 10.95 7.69
N TYR A 279 26.46 9.83 8.36
CA TYR A 279 25.55 9.23 9.33
C TYR A 279 25.71 9.82 10.73
N SER A 280 24.92 9.33 11.68
CA SER A 280 24.95 9.78 13.06
C SER A 280 26.26 9.40 13.76
N PRO A 281 26.89 10.32 14.52
CA PRO A 281 27.99 9.96 15.42
C PRO A 281 27.52 9.13 16.62
N ILE A 282 26.26 9.29 17.03
CA ILE A 282 25.60 8.54 18.12
C ILE A 282 25.38 7.09 17.68
N LEU A 283 25.72 6.16 18.56
CA LEU A 283 25.65 4.71 18.31
C LEU A 283 24.21 4.21 18.30
N LEU A 284 23.96 3.08 17.64
CA LEU A 284 22.65 2.43 17.67
C LEU A 284 22.16 2.17 19.10
N GLU A 285 23.02 1.66 19.98
CA GLU A 285 22.67 1.35 21.38
C GLU A 285 22.25 2.61 22.16
N GLU A 286 22.90 3.74 21.89
CA GLU A 286 22.54 5.03 22.51
C GLU A 286 21.17 5.52 22.03
N TYR A 287 20.84 5.37 20.74
CA TYR A 287 19.48 5.65 20.24
C TYR A 287 18.42 4.76 20.89
N LEU A 288 18.71 3.46 21.06
CA LEU A 288 17.80 2.55 21.75
C LEU A 288 17.62 2.95 23.23
N SER A 289 18.69 3.44 23.89
CA SER A 289 18.59 4.02 25.23
C SER A 289 17.72 5.28 25.27
N PHE A 290 17.83 6.17 24.28
CA PHE A 290 16.95 7.34 24.17
C PHE A 290 15.49 6.93 24.02
N ILE A 291 15.19 5.98 23.15
CA ILE A 291 13.82 5.48 22.96
C ILE A 291 13.29 4.90 24.27
N LYS A 292 14.07 4.09 24.99
CA LYS A 292 13.70 3.58 26.32
C LYS A 292 13.42 4.68 27.33
N GLN A 293 14.27 5.71 27.38
CA GLN A 293 14.08 6.85 28.28
C GLN A 293 12.80 7.64 27.98
N LEU A 294 12.40 7.74 26.71
CA LEU A 294 11.16 8.42 26.32
C LEU A 294 9.91 7.58 26.60
N CYS A 295 9.99 6.26 26.37
CA CYS A 295 8.83 5.38 26.40
C CYS A 295 8.51 4.82 27.80
N LEU A 296 9.52 4.44 28.59
CA LEU A 296 9.29 3.80 29.90
C LEU A 296 8.40 4.63 30.86
N PRO A 297 8.53 5.97 30.96
CA PRO A 297 7.66 6.77 31.81
C PRO A 297 6.19 6.81 31.35
N LEU A 298 5.90 6.38 30.12
CA LEU A 298 4.57 6.41 29.51
C LEU A 298 3.90 5.02 29.48
N ALA A 299 4.63 3.95 29.84
CA ALA A 299 4.12 2.59 29.83
C ALA A 299 2.89 2.44 30.75
N GLY A 300 1.81 1.84 30.24
CA GLY A 300 0.55 1.70 30.96
C GLY A 300 -0.30 2.97 31.11
N SER A 301 0.09 4.09 30.49
CA SER A 301 -0.74 5.29 30.43
C SER A 301 -1.87 5.13 29.40
N GLU A 302 -3.08 5.60 29.69
CA GLU A 302 -4.20 5.73 28.71
C GLU A 302 -3.95 6.83 27.65
N ASN A 303 -2.69 7.26 27.48
CA ASN A 303 -2.37 8.31 26.52
C ASN A 303 -2.51 7.71 25.12
N VAL A 304 -3.35 8.32 24.29
CA VAL A 304 -3.56 7.94 22.87
C VAL A 304 -2.23 7.87 22.09
N ARG A 305 -1.19 8.57 22.58
CA ARG A 305 0.18 8.54 22.04
C ARG A 305 0.97 7.25 22.33
N ALA A 306 0.48 6.35 23.19
CA ALA A 306 1.16 5.11 23.54
C ALA A 306 1.43 4.23 22.30
N GLN A 307 0.63 4.36 21.24
CA GLN A 307 0.83 3.63 19.98
C GLN A 307 1.84 4.28 19.03
N LYS A 308 2.33 5.49 19.31
CA LYS A 308 3.33 6.16 18.47
C LYS A 308 4.66 5.40 18.56
N GLY A 309 5.10 4.89 17.43
CA GLY A 309 6.32 4.10 17.32
C GLY A 309 7.56 4.86 16.87
N PHE A 310 8.66 4.13 16.76
CA PHE A 310 9.93 4.59 16.21
C PHE A 310 10.35 3.77 15.00
N ILE A 311 10.85 4.45 13.96
CA ILE A 311 11.58 3.82 12.86
C ILE A 311 13.07 4.05 13.09
N VAL A 312 13.80 3.01 13.47
CA VAL A 312 15.23 3.09 13.74
C VAL A 312 15.98 2.91 12.42
N SER A 313 16.56 4.01 11.93
CA SER A 313 17.33 4.00 10.68
C SER A 313 18.77 3.54 10.96
N VAL A 314 19.25 2.54 10.21
CA VAL A 314 20.58 1.94 10.37
C VAL A 314 21.29 1.73 9.03
N THR A 315 22.61 1.58 9.08
CA THR A 315 23.43 1.17 7.94
C THR A 315 24.66 0.40 8.43
N GLY A 316 25.27 -0.38 7.53
CA GLY A 316 26.47 -1.16 7.83
C GLY A 316 26.66 -2.24 6.76
N THR A 317 27.59 -3.16 6.99
CA THR A 317 27.66 -4.41 6.22
C THR A 317 26.42 -5.29 6.45
N PRO A 318 26.12 -6.29 5.60
CA PRO A 318 24.98 -7.19 5.81
C PRO A 318 24.93 -7.81 7.21
N LYS A 319 26.10 -8.23 7.75
CA LYS A 319 26.21 -8.77 9.11
C LYS A 319 25.93 -7.73 10.20
N GLU A 320 26.42 -6.50 10.03
CA GLU A 320 26.15 -5.42 11.00
C GLU A 320 24.69 -4.98 10.97
N VAL A 321 24.04 -5.00 9.80
CA VAL A 321 22.60 -4.73 9.67
C VAL A 321 21.77 -5.85 10.32
N ALA A 322 22.14 -7.12 10.13
CA ALA A 322 21.48 -8.24 10.82
C ALA A 322 21.63 -8.14 12.35
N GLU A 323 22.81 -7.76 12.84
CA GLU A 323 23.02 -7.50 14.27
C GLU A 323 22.22 -6.30 14.76
N SER A 324 22.09 -5.25 13.96
CA SER A 324 21.24 -4.09 14.27
C SER A 324 19.77 -4.51 14.41
N TYR A 325 19.26 -5.39 13.54
CA TYR A 325 17.92 -5.96 13.65
C TYR A 325 17.73 -6.67 14.99
N ARG A 326 18.69 -7.52 15.38
CA ARG A 326 18.67 -8.24 16.65
C ARG A 326 18.61 -7.27 17.84
N LEU A 327 19.40 -6.20 17.83
CA LEU A 327 19.40 -5.19 18.90
C LEU A 327 18.06 -4.44 18.99
N ILE A 328 17.50 -4.01 17.86
CA ILE A 328 16.22 -3.30 17.83
C ILE A 328 15.07 -4.22 18.25
N SER A 329 15.06 -5.48 17.79
CA SER A 329 14.06 -6.48 18.17
C SER A 329 14.12 -6.82 19.67
N ASN A 330 15.31 -6.90 20.27
CA ASN A 330 15.44 -7.03 21.73
C ASN A 330 14.88 -5.80 22.46
N ALA A 331 15.14 -4.59 21.96
CA ALA A 331 14.58 -3.38 22.54
C ALA A 331 13.04 -3.33 22.43
N GLN A 332 12.47 -3.84 21.32
CA GLN A 332 11.02 -4.02 21.17
C GLN A 332 10.44 -4.97 22.24
N ALA A 333 11.16 -6.05 22.60
CA ALA A 333 10.70 -6.98 23.63
C ALA A 333 10.59 -6.33 25.01
N GLU A 334 11.46 -5.36 25.30
CA GLU A 334 11.43 -4.58 26.54
C GLU A 334 10.35 -3.48 26.53
N LEU A 335 9.85 -3.10 25.36
CA LEU A 335 8.89 -2.01 25.15
C LEU A 335 7.71 -2.46 24.27
N PRO A 336 6.91 -3.46 24.69
CA PRO A 336 5.87 -4.06 23.84
C PRO A 336 4.78 -3.07 23.42
N ASP A 337 4.52 -2.04 24.23
CA ASP A 337 3.49 -1.02 23.94
C ASP A 337 3.95 0.01 22.89
N PHE A 338 5.24 0.07 22.56
CA PHE A 338 5.83 1.09 21.69
C PHE A 338 6.42 0.43 20.44
N PRO A 339 5.68 0.45 19.31
CA PRO A 339 6.12 -0.23 18.09
C PRO A 339 7.46 0.30 17.57
N MET A 340 8.35 -0.60 17.21
CA MET A 340 9.60 -0.30 16.54
C MET A 340 9.63 -0.94 15.16
N ALA A 341 10.18 -0.21 14.19
CA ALA A 341 10.53 -0.72 12.88
C ALA A 341 11.99 -0.38 12.56
N MET A 342 12.60 -1.13 11.65
CA MET A 342 13.96 -0.87 11.19
C MET A 342 13.96 -0.37 9.74
N GLU A 343 14.59 0.78 9.50
CA GLU A 343 14.89 1.26 8.14
C GLU A 343 16.36 0.99 7.83
N ILE A 344 16.64 0.34 6.69
CA ILE A 344 18.00 0.07 6.24
C ILE A 344 18.37 1.09 5.16
N ASN A 345 19.30 1.99 5.49
CA ASN A 345 19.74 3.05 4.60
C ASN A 345 20.84 2.56 3.65
N LEU A 346 20.44 1.99 2.51
CA LEU A 346 21.36 1.52 1.47
C LEU A 346 21.55 2.52 0.32
N SER A 347 21.28 3.81 0.56
CA SER A 347 21.07 4.82 -0.48
C SER A 347 21.89 6.10 -0.35
N CYS A 348 22.73 6.25 0.68
CA CYS A 348 23.44 7.49 0.92
C CYS A 348 24.44 7.83 -0.22
N PRO A 349 24.29 8.98 -0.89
CA PRO A 349 25.17 9.36 -2.01
C PRO A 349 26.54 9.89 -1.55
N ASN A 350 26.73 10.11 -0.24
CA ASN A 350 27.91 10.78 0.32
C ASN A 350 29.04 9.81 0.72
N ILE A 351 28.95 8.52 0.35
CA ILE A 351 29.98 7.52 0.65
C ILE A 351 30.96 7.40 -0.52
N PRO A 352 32.28 7.59 -0.31
CA PRO A 352 33.26 7.56 -1.39
C PRO A 352 33.38 6.19 -2.08
N ASN A 353 33.66 6.21 -3.39
CA ASN A 353 34.21 5.10 -4.20
C ASN A 353 33.33 3.86 -4.41
N LYS A 354 32.08 3.83 -3.96
CA LYS A 354 31.12 2.76 -4.32
C LYS A 354 29.72 3.33 -4.53
N PRO A 355 29.01 2.94 -5.60
CA PRO A 355 27.60 3.27 -5.71
C PRO A 355 26.83 2.66 -4.53
N PRO A 356 25.75 3.30 -4.06
CA PRO A 356 24.93 2.75 -2.99
C PRO A 356 24.47 1.31 -3.27
N PRO A 357 24.46 0.40 -2.27
CA PRO A 357 24.09 -1.01 -2.49
C PRO A 357 22.70 -1.19 -3.11
N ALA A 358 21.78 -0.25 -2.87
CA ALA A 358 20.43 -0.28 -3.44
C ALA A 358 20.35 -0.11 -4.97
N TYR A 359 21.47 0.10 -5.66
CA TYR A 359 21.53 0.03 -7.13
C TYR A 359 21.88 -1.38 -7.66
N SER A 360 22.26 -2.32 -6.78
CA SER A 360 22.68 -3.66 -7.17
C SER A 360 21.71 -4.72 -6.66
N LYS A 361 21.12 -5.48 -7.58
CA LYS A 361 20.24 -6.61 -7.24
C LYS A 361 20.95 -7.61 -6.31
N SER A 362 22.19 -7.99 -6.63
CA SER A 362 22.92 -9.00 -5.84
C SER A 362 23.23 -8.52 -4.43
N ALA A 363 23.60 -7.23 -4.29
CA ALA A 363 23.82 -6.65 -2.97
C ALA A 363 22.52 -6.61 -2.17
N LEU A 364 21.41 -6.17 -2.77
CA LEU A 364 20.09 -6.17 -2.12
C LEU A 364 19.68 -7.57 -1.64
N VAL A 365 19.83 -8.60 -2.48
CA VAL A 365 19.57 -10.00 -2.10
C VAL A 365 20.44 -10.41 -0.91
N GLU A 366 21.74 -10.07 -0.91
CA GLU A 366 22.63 -10.39 0.21
C GLU A 366 22.15 -9.77 1.54
N TYR A 367 21.73 -8.50 1.54
CA TYR A 367 21.17 -7.88 2.75
C TYR A 367 19.87 -8.55 3.21
N ILE A 368 18.97 -8.86 2.27
CA ILE A 368 17.67 -9.47 2.59
C ILE A 368 17.85 -10.90 3.10
N ASP A 369 18.73 -11.70 2.49
CA ASP A 369 19.00 -13.08 2.91
C ASP A 369 19.62 -13.13 4.33
N HIS A 370 20.58 -12.24 4.66
CA HIS A 370 21.13 -12.17 6.03
C HIS A 370 20.06 -11.78 7.07
N LEU A 371 19.11 -10.92 6.69
CA LEU A 371 18.02 -10.52 7.58
C LEU A 371 16.99 -11.63 7.77
N ARG A 372 16.71 -12.40 6.72
CA ARG A 372 15.92 -13.62 6.85
C ARG A 372 16.59 -14.58 7.82
N ASP A 373 17.88 -14.86 7.63
CA ASP A 373 18.60 -15.81 8.47
C ASP A 373 18.53 -15.44 9.96
N ILE A 374 18.66 -14.16 10.31
CA ILE A 374 18.53 -13.73 11.72
C ILE A 374 17.08 -13.77 12.21
N VAL A 375 16.10 -13.45 11.37
CA VAL A 375 14.67 -13.56 11.72
C VAL A 375 14.30 -15.02 12.00
N ASP A 376 14.76 -15.93 11.16
CA ASP A 376 14.48 -17.37 11.27
C ASP A 376 15.27 -18.03 12.42
N ALA A 377 16.50 -17.59 12.67
CA ALA A 377 17.36 -18.16 13.71
C ALA A 377 17.02 -17.71 15.14
N THR A 378 16.18 -16.68 15.31
CA THR A 378 15.95 -16.05 16.62
C THR A 378 14.46 -16.09 17.02
N PRO A 379 13.87 -17.29 17.25
CA PRO A 379 12.42 -17.42 17.47
C PRO A 379 11.91 -16.77 18.78
N ASN A 380 12.82 -16.38 19.68
CA ASN A 380 12.47 -15.83 20.99
C ASN A 380 12.47 -14.30 21.05
N ILE A 381 12.73 -13.60 19.94
CA ILE A 381 12.68 -12.13 19.88
C ILE A 381 11.53 -11.67 18.97
N PRO A 382 10.82 -10.56 19.29
CA PRO A 382 9.70 -10.08 18.49
C PRO A 382 10.11 -9.77 17.05
N ARG A 383 9.35 -10.28 16.07
CA ARG A 383 9.51 -9.85 14.68
C ARG A 383 9.04 -8.41 14.54
N ILE A 384 9.94 -7.53 14.12
CA ILE A 384 9.65 -6.13 13.82
C ILE A 384 9.59 -5.88 12.30
N PRO A 385 8.80 -4.91 11.83
CA PRO A 385 8.83 -4.48 10.43
C PRO A 385 10.23 -3.99 10.05
N PHE A 386 10.70 -4.36 8.87
CA PHE A 386 11.91 -3.74 8.32
C PHE A 386 11.73 -3.33 6.85
N GLY A 387 12.44 -2.28 6.46
CA GLY A 387 12.31 -1.71 5.13
C GLY A 387 13.61 -1.18 4.56
N LEU A 388 13.59 -0.94 3.25
CA LEU A 388 14.75 -0.49 2.48
C LEU A 388 14.57 0.98 2.09
N LYS A 389 15.53 1.84 2.44
CA LYS A 389 15.55 3.22 1.94
C LYS A 389 16.35 3.30 0.65
N THR A 390 15.67 3.67 -0.44
CA THR A 390 16.22 3.70 -1.80
C THR A 390 16.77 5.07 -2.16
N PRO A 391 17.77 5.14 -3.06
CA PRO A 391 18.17 6.40 -3.65
C PRO A 391 17.10 6.86 -4.65
N PRO A 392 17.13 8.10 -5.12
CA PRO A 392 16.32 8.49 -6.26
C PRO A 392 16.75 7.69 -7.49
N TYR A 393 15.87 6.83 -8.01
CA TYR A 393 16.09 6.13 -9.26
C TYR A 393 15.71 7.03 -10.44
N THR A 394 16.58 7.05 -11.44
CA THR A 394 16.46 7.82 -12.68
C THR A 394 16.38 6.93 -13.92
N HIS A 395 16.70 5.63 -13.81
CA HIS A 395 16.67 4.68 -14.93
C HIS A 395 15.83 3.44 -14.58
N SER A 396 15.13 2.86 -15.57
CA SER A 396 14.23 1.71 -15.37
C SER A 396 14.94 0.50 -14.76
N THR A 397 16.18 0.25 -15.17
CA THR A 397 17.00 -0.88 -14.70
C THR A 397 17.26 -0.83 -13.20
N GLU A 398 17.24 0.35 -12.58
CA GLU A 398 17.44 0.52 -11.14
C GLU A 398 16.19 0.04 -10.37
N TYR A 399 14.99 0.34 -10.89
CA TYR A 399 13.73 -0.19 -10.36
C TYR A 399 13.65 -1.71 -10.54
N GLU A 400 14.02 -2.20 -11.72
CA GLU A 400 14.04 -3.64 -12.02
C GLU A 400 15.02 -4.40 -11.12
N ALA A 401 16.17 -3.82 -10.78
CA ALA A 401 17.12 -4.40 -9.85
C ALA A 401 16.51 -4.55 -8.44
N LEU A 402 15.82 -3.52 -7.94
CA LEU A 402 15.13 -3.59 -6.65
C LEU A 402 13.99 -4.61 -6.65
N ILE A 403 13.08 -4.52 -7.61
CA ILE A 403 11.92 -5.42 -7.69
C ILE A 403 12.38 -6.85 -7.90
N GLY A 404 13.37 -7.09 -8.76
CA GLY A 404 13.96 -8.40 -8.97
C GLY A 404 14.62 -8.98 -7.71
N ALA A 405 15.24 -8.15 -6.86
CA ALA A 405 15.78 -8.59 -5.57
C ALA A 405 14.65 -8.98 -4.59
N LEU A 406 13.58 -8.17 -4.53
CA LEU A 406 12.42 -8.45 -3.69
C LEU A 406 11.70 -9.73 -4.12
N GLU A 407 11.52 -9.96 -5.42
CA GLU A 407 10.92 -11.20 -5.93
C GLU A 407 11.79 -12.44 -5.66
N GLU A 408 13.10 -12.31 -5.84
CA GLU A 408 14.05 -13.39 -5.55
C GLU A 408 14.08 -13.71 -4.05
N SER A 409 13.90 -12.68 -3.21
CA SER A 409 13.76 -12.87 -1.77
C SER A 409 12.45 -13.57 -1.42
N ALA A 410 11.41 -13.59 -2.25
CA ALA A 410 10.11 -14.17 -1.91
C ALA A 410 10.04 -15.72 -1.95
N ARG A 411 11.10 -16.40 -1.49
CA ARG A 411 11.25 -17.87 -1.51
C ARG A 411 10.22 -18.61 -0.64
N GLY A 412 9.61 -17.93 0.33
CA GLY A 412 8.53 -18.43 1.20
C GLY A 412 7.12 -17.97 0.79
N GLY A 413 6.95 -17.49 -0.45
CA GLY A 413 5.67 -16.99 -0.99
C GLY A 413 5.68 -15.47 -1.15
N VAL A 414 6.12 -14.73 -0.13
CA VAL A 414 6.20 -13.27 -0.13
C VAL A 414 7.60 -12.78 0.25
N SER A 415 7.94 -11.56 -0.17
CA SER A 415 9.17 -10.90 0.30
C SER A 415 9.11 -10.71 1.83
N PRO A 416 10.23 -10.80 2.56
CA PRO A 416 10.26 -10.53 4.00
C PRO A 416 10.32 -9.02 4.31
N VAL A 417 10.46 -8.17 3.30
CA VAL A 417 10.54 -6.71 3.44
C VAL A 417 9.15 -6.15 3.68
N SER A 418 8.97 -5.37 4.75
CA SER A 418 7.67 -4.77 5.10
C SER A 418 7.39 -3.46 4.34
N PHE A 419 8.41 -2.64 4.11
CA PHE A 419 8.24 -1.33 3.48
C PHE A 419 9.45 -0.86 2.68
N ILE A 420 9.23 0.13 1.82
CA ILE A 420 10.28 0.85 1.08
C ILE A 420 10.17 2.33 1.42
N THR A 421 11.29 2.97 1.76
CA THR A 421 11.37 4.43 1.89
C THR A 421 11.93 5.03 0.60
N ALA A 422 11.08 5.72 -0.15
CA ALA A 422 11.41 6.34 -1.44
C ALA A 422 11.18 7.87 -1.36
N THR A 423 12.19 8.74 -1.38
CA THR A 423 13.61 8.46 -1.66
C THR A 423 14.57 9.19 -0.72
N ASN A 424 15.85 8.80 -0.78
CA ASN A 424 16.96 9.55 -0.21
C ASN A 424 17.24 10.82 -1.05
N THR A 425 18.23 11.63 -0.65
CA THR A 425 18.67 12.83 -1.39
C THR A 425 19.34 12.46 -2.72
N LEU A 426 19.19 13.30 -3.74
CA LEU A 426 19.83 13.11 -5.04
C LEU A 426 21.30 13.54 -4.99
N GLY A 427 22.22 12.60 -5.20
CA GLY A 427 23.66 12.88 -5.27
C GLY A 427 24.07 13.70 -6.50
N SER A 428 25.37 13.94 -6.64
CA SER A 428 25.95 14.64 -7.80
C SER A 428 25.38 16.05 -8.03
N CYS A 429 24.85 16.69 -6.98
CA CYS A 429 24.30 18.03 -7.03
C CYS A 429 25.27 19.05 -6.42
N MET A 430 25.26 20.28 -6.93
CA MET A 430 26.12 21.37 -6.46
C MET A 430 25.34 22.68 -6.46
N VAL A 431 25.63 23.53 -5.48
CA VAL A 431 25.10 24.90 -5.37
C VAL A 431 26.26 25.83 -5.04
N PHE A 432 26.20 27.08 -5.54
CA PHE A 432 27.19 28.12 -5.25
C PHE A 432 26.70 29.01 -4.10
N SER A 433 27.64 29.55 -3.33
CA SER A 433 27.36 30.32 -2.12
C SER A 433 26.74 31.70 -2.40
N SER A 434 27.04 32.32 -3.55
CA SER A 434 26.51 33.62 -3.96
C SER A 434 26.38 33.70 -5.48
N ALA A 435 25.35 34.42 -5.95
CA ALA A 435 25.20 34.79 -7.36
C ALA A 435 26.29 35.77 -7.83
N THR A 436 26.94 36.49 -6.92
CA THR A 436 27.94 37.52 -7.24
C THR A 436 29.39 37.01 -7.19
N GLU A 437 29.63 35.85 -6.56
CA GLU A 437 30.96 35.24 -6.45
C GLU A 437 30.93 33.76 -6.84
N PRO A 438 30.95 33.46 -8.16
CA PRO A 438 30.79 32.10 -8.69
C PRO A 438 31.95 31.14 -8.37
N SER A 439 32.98 31.57 -7.65
CA SER A 439 34.10 30.71 -7.22
C SER A 439 33.87 30.00 -5.88
N ASN A 440 32.90 30.44 -5.08
CA ASN A 440 32.71 29.94 -3.72
C ASN A 440 31.62 28.88 -3.68
N LEU A 441 32.01 27.63 -3.48
CA LEU A 441 31.11 26.47 -3.36
C LEU A 441 30.32 26.52 -2.05
N ALA A 442 29.05 26.11 -2.10
CA ALA A 442 28.18 26.11 -0.93
C ALA A 442 28.52 24.98 0.08
N LEU A 443 29.13 23.89 -0.40
CA LEU A 443 29.64 22.79 0.42
C LEU A 443 31.18 22.70 0.36
N PRO A 444 31.83 22.14 1.39
CA PRO A 444 33.28 21.90 1.40
C PRO A 444 33.75 20.93 0.29
N GLY A 445 35.06 20.89 0.06
CA GLY A 445 35.69 19.92 -0.85
C GLY A 445 35.30 20.15 -2.31
N THR A 446 34.72 19.13 -2.96
CA THR A 446 34.25 19.23 -4.34
C THR A 446 32.99 20.07 -4.49
N GLY A 447 32.33 20.46 -3.40
CA GLY A 447 31.04 21.17 -3.43
C GLY A 447 29.85 20.29 -3.82
N ILE A 448 30.10 19.02 -4.13
CA ILE A 448 29.07 18.05 -4.52
C ILE A 448 28.43 17.43 -3.27
N GLY A 449 27.11 17.31 -3.28
CA GLY A 449 26.36 16.68 -2.21
C GLY A 449 24.99 16.17 -2.64
N GLY A 450 24.24 15.71 -1.64
CA GLY A 450 22.85 15.27 -1.76
C GLY A 450 21.87 16.44 -1.73
N MET A 451 21.12 16.63 -2.82
CA MET A 451 20.07 17.63 -2.94
C MET A 451 18.71 17.05 -2.54
N ALA A 452 17.93 17.86 -1.83
CA ALA A 452 16.57 17.56 -1.41
C ALA A 452 15.71 18.83 -1.35
N GLY A 453 14.46 18.67 -0.95
CA GLY A 453 13.45 19.74 -0.93
C GLY A 453 12.72 19.85 -2.26
N ALA A 454 12.17 21.02 -2.56
CA ALA A 454 11.30 21.22 -3.71
C ALA A 454 11.86 20.74 -5.07
N PRO A 455 13.17 20.87 -5.41
CA PRO A 455 13.67 20.41 -6.70
C PRO A 455 13.67 18.88 -6.83
N LEU A 456 13.72 18.14 -5.72
CA LEU A 456 13.65 16.67 -5.71
C LEU A 456 12.21 16.16 -5.87
N HIS A 457 11.20 16.98 -5.56
CA HIS A 457 9.81 16.52 -5.42
C HIS A 457 9.27 15.80 -6.67
N PRO A 458 9.43 16.33 -7.92
CA PRO A 458 8.90 15.64 -9.10
C PRO A 458 9.51 14.25 -9.32
N LEU A 459 10.82 14.12 -9.08
CA LEU A 459 11.53 12.84 -9.19
C LEU A 459 11.06 11.85 -8.10
N ALA A 460 10.87 12.33 -6.87
CA ALA A 460 10.37 11.52 -5.77
C ALA A 460 8.94 10.99 -6.04
N LEU A 461 8.04 11.83 -6.59
CA LEU A 461 6.70 11.40 -7.00
C LEU A 461 6.77 10.30 -8.07
N GLY A 462 7.63 10.45 -9.07
CA GLY A 462 7.85 9.43 -10.11
C GLY A 462 8.38 8.11 -9.54
N ASN A 463 9.29 8.19 -8.56
CA ASN A 463 9.81 7.00 -7.86
C ASN A 463 8.69 6.27 -7.10
N VAL A 464 7.92 6.99 -6.28
CA VAL A 464 6.81 6.41 -5.50
C VAL A 464 5.77 5.79 -6.43
N ALA A 465 5.34 6.48 -7.48
CA ALA A 465 4.34 5.97 -8.42
C ALA A 465 4.82 4.74 -9.19
N THR A 466 6.08 4.75 -9.63
CA THR A 466 6.66 3.62 -10.36
C THR A 466 6.81 2.41 -9.46
N LEU A 467 7.34 2.59 -8.24
CA LEU A 467 7.47 1.51 -7.26
C LEU A 467 6.11 0.95 -6.87
N ARG A 468 5.11 1.80 -6.58
CA ARG A 468 3.75 1.35 -6.23
C ARG A 468 3.18 0.47 -7.33
N ARG A 469 3.20 0.95 -8.57
CA ARG A 469 2.73 0.19 -9.74
C ARG A 469 3.45 -1.15 -9.86
N MET A 470 4.79 -1.17 -9.76
CA MET A 470 5.55 -2.42 -9.87
C MET A 470 5.28 -3.38 -8.71
N LEU A 471 5.04 -2.91 -7.49
CA LEU A 471 4.65 -3.78 -6.38
C LEU A 471 3.25 -4.37 -6.59
N ASP A 472 2.30 -3.58 -7.10
CA ASP A 472 0.93 -4.00 -7.39
C ASP A 472 0.87 -5.02 -8.53
N GLU A 473 1.68 -4.84 -9.59
CA GLU A 473 1.84 -5.83 -10.67
C GLU A 473 2.36 -7.19 -10.17
N ARG A 474 2.95 -7.25 -8.97
CA ARG A 474 3.43 -8.47 -8.31
C ARG A 474 2.69 -8.75 -7.01
N GLN A 475 1.38 -8.49 -6.98
CA GLN A 475 0.54 -8.54 -5.78
C GLN A 475 0.77 -9.79 -4.91
N ALA A 476 0.85 -10.98 -5.53
CA ALA A 476 1.02 -12.25 -4.82
C ALA A 476 2.32 -12.34 -3.98
N LYS A 477 3.40 -11.67 -4.41
CA LYS A 477 4.71 -11.72 -3.73
C LYS A 477 5.04 -10.44 -2.97
N LEU A 478 4.65 -9.30 -3.53
CA LEU A 478 5.13 -7.97 -3.14
C LEU A 478 4.02 -6.98 -2.78
N GLY A 479 2.74 -7.33 -2.99
CA GLY A 479 1.62 -6.39 -2.82
C GLY A 479 1.50 -5.83 -1.40
N HIS A 480 1.98 -6.57 -0.41
CA HIS A 480 1.97 -6.18 1.01
C HIS A 480 2.99 -5.07 1.35
N ILE A 481 3.99 -4.83 0.50
CA ILE A 481 5.06 -3.87 0.78
C ILE A 481 4.49 -2.45 0.74
N GLN A 482 4.59 -1.73 1.86
CA GLN A 482 4.16 -0.33 1.97
C GLN A 482 5.24 0.63 1.47
N ILE A 483 4.86 1.83 1.01
CA ILE A 483 5.83 2.85 0.59
C ILE A 483 5.77 4.05 1.54
N ILE A 484 6.90 4.40 2.15
CA ILE A 484 7.11 5.69 2.79
C ILE A 484 7.63 6.66 1.72
N GLY A 485 6.77 7.60 1.29
CA GLY A 485 7.10 8.60 0.27
C GLY A 485 7.77 9.83 0.88
N ILE A 486 8.98 10.16 0.41
CA ILE A 486 9.83 11.24 0.93
C ILE A 486 10.46 11.99 -0.25
N GLY A 487 10.48 13.33 -0.16
CA GLY A 487 11.18 14.19 -1.10
C GLY A 487 10.37 15.44 -1.41
N GLY A 488 10.83 16.60 -0.93
CA GLY A 488 10.23 17.90 -1.26
C GLY A 488 8.81 18.15 -0.75
N VAL A 489 8.39 17.45 0.30
CA VAL A 489 7.13 17.75 1.01
C VAL A 489 7.38 18.89 2.00
N LEU A 490 6.76 20.04 1.74
CA LEU A 490 6.93 21.28 2.54
C LEU A 490 5.61 21.85 3.08
N ASP A 491 4.48 21.30 2.62
CA ASP A 491 3.12 21.73 2.95
C ASP A 491 2.10 20.60 2.70
N GLY A 492 0.83 20.85 3.07
CA GLY A 492 -0.26 19.89 2.87
C GLY A 492 -0.53 19.54 1.40
N THR A 493 -0.13 20.38 0.43
CA THR A 493 -0.28 20.06 -0.99
C THR A 493 0.78 19.06 -1.45
N GLY A 494 2.03 19.23 -1.00
CA GLY A 494 3.10 18.27 -1.20
C GLY A 494 2.77 16.91 -0.59
N TYR A 495 2.18 16.91 0.60
CA TYR A 495 1.68 15.69 1.25
C TYR A 495 0.64 14.98 0.36
N ARG A 496 -0.40 15.71 -0.11
CA ARG A 496 -1.44 15.12 -0.97
C ARG A 496 -0.88 14.56 -2.27
N ARG A 497 0.08 15.25 -2.92
CA ARG A 497 0.73 14.74 -4.13
C ARG A 497 1.48 13.43 -3.84
N MET A 498 2.20 13.37 -2.72
CA MET A 498 2.94 12.17 -2.33
C MET A 498 2.01 10.99 -2.04
N ARG A 499 0.89 11.24 -1.33
CA ARG A 499 -0.19 10.25 -1.12
C ARG A 499 -0.78 9.77 -2.44
N ALA A 500 -1.13 10.70 -3.33
CA ALA A 500 -1.72 10.39 -4.63
C ALA A 500 -0.77 9.61 -5.55
N ALA A 501 0.55 9.79 -5.38
CA ALA A 501 1.55 8.99 -6.09
C ALA A 501 1.62 7.53 -5.60
N GLY A 502 1.02 7.18 -4.45
CA GLY A 502 0.99 5.82 -3.93
C GLY A 502 1.76 5.60 -2.62
N ALA A 503 2.19 6.68 -1.94
CA ALA A 503 2.81 6.55 -0.63
C ALA A 503 1.78 6.15 0.44
N HIS A 504 2.08 5.13 1.25
CA HIS A 504 1.33 4.71 2.43
C HIS A 504 1.63 5.57 3.68
N THR A 505 2.83 6.13 3.78
CA THR A 505 3.20 7.13 4.81
C THR A 505 4.00 8.22 4.15
N VAL A 506 3.87 9.47 4.57
CA VAL A 506 4.66 10.59 4.02
C VAL A 506 5.73 11.03 5.01
N GLY A 507 6.98 11.08 4.57
CA GLY A 507 8.11 11.54 5.37
C GLY A 507 8.55 12.97 5.01
N VAL A 508 8.96 13.73 6.03
CA VAL A 508 9.45 15.11 5.91
C VAL A 508 10.90 15.24 6.38
N GLY A 509 11.78 15.76 5.50
CA GLY A 509 13.20 16.02 5.79
C GLY A 509 13.54 17.50 5.71
N THR A 510 13.75 18.03 4.51
CA THR A 510 14.08 19.46 4.29
C THR A 510 13.04 20.41 4.91
N GLY A 511 11.76 20.07 4.87
CA GLY A 511 10.70 20.87 5.51
C GLY A 511 10.87 21.00 7.02
N LEU A 512 11.32 19.93 7.70
CA LEU A 512 11.65 19.96 9.13
C LEU A 512 12.85 20.87 9.39
N GLY A 513 13.87 20.81 8.55
CA GLY A 513 15.03 21.70 8.67
C GLY A 513 14.71 23.18 8.47
N LEU A 514 13.80 23.49 7.54
CA LEU A 514 13.42 24.86 7.22
C LEU A 514 12.47 25.48 8.25
N LYS A 515 11.49 24.72 8.74
CA LYS A 515 10.37 25.24 9.52
C LYS A 515 10.31 24.70 10.96
N GLY A 516 11.20 23.78 11.33
CA GLY A 516 11.10 23.02 12.58
C GLY A 516 9.81 22.20 12.63
N LEU A 517 9.35 21.90 13.85
CA LEU A 517 8.15 21.07 14.08
C LEU A 517 6.86 21.66 13.50
N LYS A 518 6.82 22.98 13.28
CA LYS A 518 5.65 23.68 12.72
C LYS A 518 5.24 23.17 11.34
N VAL A 519 6.18 22.55 10.59
CA VAL A 519 5.85 21.95 9.28
C VAL A 519 4.77 20.88 9.39
N PHE A 520 4.75 20.09 10.48
CA PHE A 520 3.78 19.02 10.63
C PHE A 520 2.39 19.57 10.92
N ASP A 521 2.29 20.54 11.82
CA ASP A 521 1.04 21.27 12.10
C ASP A 521 0.50 21.98 10.85
N GLU A 522 1.38 22.59 10.04
CA GLU A 522 1.00 23.24 8.78
C GLU A 522 0.49 22.26 7.74
N ILE A 523 1.12 21.08 7.64
CA ILE A 523 0.67 20.00 6.77
C ILE A 523 -0.74 19.56 7.21
N GLU A 524 -0.92 19.23 8.49
CA GLU A 524 -2.18 18.74 9.05
C GLU A 524 -3.33 19.75 8.84
N LYS A 525 -3.15 21.01 9.24
CA LYS A 525 -4.14 22.09 8.99
C LYS A 525 -4.42 22.30 7.51
N GLY A 526 -3.38 22.14 6.69
CA GLY A 526 -3.47 22.20 5.24
C GLY A 526 -4.39 21.12 4.66
N LEU A 527 -4.56 19.99 5.34
CA LEU A 527 -5.50 18.92 4.97
C LEU A 527 -6.94 19.28 5.35
N GLU A 528 -7.16 19.88 6.52
CA GLU A 528 -8.48 20.32 7.03
C GLU A 528 -9.12 21.44 6.18
N GLY A 529 -8.32 22.44 5.79
CA GLY A 529 -8.80 23.71 5.23
C GLY A 529 -9.47 23.68 3.85
N ARG A 530 -9.67 22.51 3.21
CA ARG A 530 -10.37 22.40 1.90
C ARG A 530 -11.65 21.57 1.92
N CYS A 531 -12.05 21.00 3.06
CA CYS A 531 -13.37 20.35 3.18
C CYS A 531 -14.56 21.34 3.18
N SER A 532 -14.33 22.66 3.10
CA SER A 532 -15.38 23.68 3.29
C SER A 532 -15.89 24.40 2.02
N THR A 533 -15.47 24.04 0.81
CA THR A 533 -15.98 24.69 -0.42
C THR A 533 -16.54 23.69 -1.45
N ARG A 534 -17.62 22.99 -1.06
CA ARG A 534 -18.79 22.61 -1.91
C ARG A 534 -19.68 21.59 -1.17
N ALA A 535 -20.42 22.05 -0.16
CA ALA A 535 -21.75 21.55 0.23
C ALA A 535 -22.23 22.37 1.43
N GLY A 536 -23.49 22.77 1.43
CA GLY A 536 -24.07 23.56 2.51
C GLY A 536 -24.12 22.80 3.85
N ARG A 537 -23.75 23.53 4.91
CA ARG A 537 -24.11 23.34 6.33
C ARG A 537 -24.50 21.93 6.80
N ARG A 538 -23.62 21.29 7.58
CA ARG A 538 -23.91 20.55 8.85
C ARG A 538 -22.62 20.51 9.70
N GLY A 539 -22.78 20.36 11.02
CA GLY A 539 -21.83 20.72 12.10
C GLY A 539 -20.54 19.89 12.25
N PRO A 540 -19.77 20.10 13.34
CA PRO A 540 -18.35 19.75 13.41
C PRO A 540 -18.13 18.27 13.74
N GLY A 541 -17.34 17.58 12.92
CA GLY A 541 -16.88 16.21 13.14
C GLY A 541 -15.79 15.85 12.13
N SER A 542 -14.66 15.40 12.66
CA SER A 542 -13.51 14.69 12.07
C SER A 542 -13.30 14.66 10.54
N LEU A 543 -12.06 14.97 10.13
CA LEU A 543 -11.52 14.79 8.78
C LEU A 543 -11.85 13.40 8.19
N GLU A 544 -12.70 13.37 7.16
CA GLU A 544 -12.90 12.23 6.28
C GLU A 544 -11.74 12.14 5.25
N ALA A 545 -11.24 10.92 5.03
CA ALA A 545 -10.33 10.60 3.94
C ALA A 545 -11.10 10.52 2.61
N LEU A 546 -10.64 11.25 1.59
CA LEU A 546 -11.17 11.16 0.22
C LEU A 546 -10.86 9.79 -0.41
N PRO A 547 -11.84 9.09 -1.01
CA PRO A 547 -11.57 7.85 -1.74
C PRO A 547 -10.92 8.16 -3.09
N PHE A 548 -9.74 7.57 -3.35
CA PHE A 548 -9.10 7.56 -4.66
C PHE A 548 -9.43 6.26 -5.39
N VAL A 549 -10.22 6.37 -6.46
CA VAL A 549 -10.29 5.37 -7.53
C VAL A 549 -9.33 5.81 -8.62
N LEU A 550 -8.26 5.04 -8.83
CA LEU A 550 -7.48 5.10 -10.06
C LEU A 550 -8.34 4.52 -11.19
N THR A 551 -8.95 5.38 -12.01
CA THR A 551 -9.42 4.95 -13.33
C THR A 551 -8.22 4.70 -14.25
N PRO A 552 -8.08 3.52 -14.88
CA PRO A 552 -7.04 3.29 -15.88
C PRO A 552 -7.33 4.14 -17.12
N PHE A 553 -6.37 4.95 -17.55
CA PHE A 553 -6.40 5.58 -18.88
C PHE A 553 -6.20 4.49 -19.95
N HIS A 554 -7.28 4.10 -20.63
CA HIS A 554 -7.21 3.32 -21.86
C HIS A 554 -7.02 4.27 -23.06
N LEU A 555 -5.85 4.17 -23.70
CA LEU A 555 -5.60 4.70 -25.04
C LEU A 555 -6.34 3.83 -26.06
N ALA A 556 -7.57 4.20 -26.39
CA ALA A 556 -8.27 3.65 -27.54
C ALA A 556 -7.92 4.51 -28.77
N GLY A 557 -7.09 3.95 -29.64
CA GLY A 557 -6.93 4.44 -31.01
C GLY A 557 -8.20 4.17 -31.81
N SER A 558 -8.68 5.17 -32.55
CA SER A 558 -9.31 4.96 -33.86
C SER A 558 -9.38 6.27 -34.62
N ALA A 559 -8.91 6.19 -35.86
CA ALA A 559 -8.94 7.23 -36.86
C ALA A 559 -10.37 7.69 -37.18
N VAL A 560 -10.57 9.00 -37.28
CA VAL A 560 -11.59 9.59 -38.15
C VAL A 560 -11.00 10.79 -38.87
N VAL A 561 -10.88 10.64 -40.19
CA VAL A 561 -10.65 11.71 -41.16
C VAL A 561 -11.97 12.47 -41.35
N SER A 562 -12.00 13.80 -41.15
CA SER A 562 -12.71 14.71 -42.08
C SER A 562 -12.42 16.20 -41.84
N ARG A 563 -11.78 16.78 -42.87
CA ARG A 563 -11.95 18.10 -43.52
C ARG A 563 -12.42 19.35 -42.73
N GLY A 564 -11.58 20.39 -42.84
CA GLY A 564 -11.95 21.81 -43.00
C GLY A 564 -12.21 22.55 -41.68
N ILE A 565 -11.78 23.79 -41.43
CA ILE A 565 -11.44 24.94 -42.27
C ILE A 565 -10.44 25.80 -41.47
N CYS A 566 -9.41 26.31 -42.13
CA CYS A 566 -8.48 27.31 -41.62
C CYS A 566 -8.94 28.71 -42.07
N PRO A 567 -8.68 29.77 -41.29
CA PRO A 567 -8.29 31.04 -41.88
C PRO A 567 -6.86 31.45 -41.49
N ARG A 568 -6.11 31.78 -42.54
CA ARG A 568 -4.81 32.48 -42.61
C ARG A 568 -4.85 33.79 -41.76
N VAL A 569 -3.76 34.45 -41.34
CA VAL A 569 -2.51 34.85 -42.03
C VAL A 569 -1.52 35.31 -40.95
N GLY A 570 -0.21 35.13 -41.17
CA GLY A 570 0.83 35.89 -40.44
C GLY A 570 2.27 35.47 -40.75
N GLN A 571 2.70 35.59 -42.01
CA GLN A 571 4.10 35.40 -42.42
C GLN A 571 5.02 36.48 -41.83
N ARG A 572 6.14 36.07 -41.22
CA ARG A 572 7.45 36.76 -41.31
C ARG A 572 8.57 35.72 -41.43
N SER A 573 9.62 36.14 -42.14
CA SER A 573 10.55 35.38 -42.96
C SER A 573 11.92 35.11 -42.34
N ALA A 574 12.59 34.08 -42.86
CA ALA A 574 14.05 33.82 -42.96
C ALA A 574 14.78 33.48 -41.63
N ASP A 575 15.68 32.51 -41.49
CA ASP A 575 16.49 31.67 -42.41
C ASP A 575 17.11 30.52 -41.55
N PRO A 576 17.12 29.22 -41.93
CA PRO A 576 17.89 28.21 -41.20
C PRO A 576 19.14 27.79 -41.98
N GLY A 577 20.29 28.18 -41.45
CA GLY A 577 21.60 27.67 -41.86
C GLY A 577 21.75 26.19 -41.54
N ASN A 578 22.08 25.42 -42.58
CA ASN A 578 22.54 24.04 -42.53
C ASN A 578 23.71 23.84 -41.55
N ILE A 579 23.55 22.95 -40.57
CA ILE A 579 24.64 22.09 -40.11
C ILE A 579 24.09 20.67 -39.99
N ARG A 580 24.45 19.84 -40.99
CA ARG A 580 24.40 18.38 -40.90
C ARG A 580 25.50 17.94 -39.93
N VAL A 581 25.17 17.07 -38.99
CA VAL A 581 26.13 16.22 -38.31
C VAL A 581 25.70 14.79 -38.59
N ASP A 582 26.57 14.08 -39.32
CA ASP A 582 26.47 12.66 -39.60
C ASP A 582 26.53 11.87 -38.28
N LEU A 583 25.59 10.94 -38.11
CA LEU A 583 25.63 9.94 -37.04
C LEU A 583 26.46 8.78 -37.56
N ASP A 584 27.71 8.70 -37.13
CA ASP A 584 28.52 7.49 -37.21
C ASP A 584 28.01 6.47 -36.19
N ASP A 585 27.74 5.27 -36.69
CA ASP A 585 27.52 4.05 -35.92
C ASP A 585 28.76 3.75 -35.07
N GLY A 586 28.64 3.97 -33.75
CA GLY A 586 29.60 3.55 -32.75
C GLY A 586 28.85 3.14 -31.50
N GLY A 587 28.74 1.83 -31.29
CA GLY A 587 27.91 1.25 -30.24
C GLY A 587 28.32 1.67 -28.83
N TYR A 588 27.33 1.66 -27.94
CA TYR A 588 27.39 1.20 -26.57
C TYR A 588 26.04 0.62 -26.17
#